data_AF-A0A094E240-F1
#
_entry.id   AF-A0A094E240-F1
#
_cell.length_a   1.000
_cell.length_b   1.000
_cell.length_c   1.000
_cell.angle_alpha   90.00
_cell.angle_beta   90.00
_cell.angle_gamma   90.00
#
_symmetry.space_group_name_H-M   'P 1'
#
loop_
_entity.id
_entity.type
_entity.pdbx_description
1 polymer ?
#
loop_
_entity_poly.entity_id
_entity_poly.type
_entity_poly.pdbx_seq_one_letter_code
_entity_poly.pdbx_strand_id
1 'polypeptide(L)'
;MVPFYGQGMNAGLEDVRVLFDLLPHSTPTPEALDRYTTLRAPDAAAISALALANYVEMREGVVSPLYKLRKRLEETLSHYFPALGWATQYSRVSFGNMRYSEVVEASRHQGNVILATGALVVP
;
A
#
# COMPACT_ATOMS: atom_id res chain seq x y z
N MET A 1 13.38 -5.58 -3.67
CA MET A 1 12.88 -4.51 -2.77
C MET A 1 13.84 -4.33 -1.60
N VAL A 2 13.82 -3.17 -0.93
CA VAL A 2 14.56 -2.94 0.33
C VAL A 2 13.77 -3.49 1.54
N PRO A 3 14.42 -3.90 2.65
CA PRO A 3 13.75 -4.61 3.75
C PRO A 3 13.00 -3.70 4.74
N PHE A 4 12.65 -2.47 4.35
CA PHE A 4 12.09 -1.48 5.28
C PHE A 4 10.58 -1.53 5.43
N TYR A 5 9.87 -2.46 4.78
CA TYR A 5 8.44 -2.69 5.02
C TYR A 5 8.15 -4.07 5.62
N GLY A 6 9.14 -4.96 5.71
CA GLY A 6 8.93 -6.35 6.16
C GLY A 6 8.09 -7.23 5.22
N GLN A 7 7.83 -6.79 3.99
CA GLN A 7 6.89 -7.45 3.06
C GLN A 7 7.54 -8.33 1.99
N GLY A 8 8.88 -8.50 2.02
CA GLY A 8 9.59 -9.29 1.00
C GLY A 8 9.09 -10.73 0.89
N MET A 9 9.04 -11.43 2.03
CA MET A 9 8.54 -12.79 2.09
C MET A 9 7.03 -12.86 1.78
N ASN A 10 6.24 -11.97 2.38
CA ASN A 10 4.78 -11.97 2.20
C ASN A 10 4.36 -11.72 0.74
N ALA A 11 4.99 -10.73 0.08
CA ALA A 11 4.75 -10.46 -1.34
C ALA A 11 5.16 -11.65 -2.22
N GLY A 12 6.27 -12.33 -1.89
CA GLY A 12 6.69 -13.55 -2.61
C GLY A 12 5.73 -14.72 -2.41
N LEU A 13 5.18 -14.91 -1.20
CA LEU A 13 4.15 -15.94 -0.96
C LEU A 13 2.84 -15.60 -1.68
N GLU A 14 2.48 -14.31 -1.72
CA GLU A 14 1.33 -13.84 -2.49
C GLU A 14 1.53 -14.05 -4.00
N ASP A 15 2.73 -13.82 -4.53
CA ASP A 15 3.09 -14.08 -5.92
C ASP A 15 2.87 -15.55 -6.29
N VAL A 16 3.32 -16.48 -5.44
CA VAL A 16 3.08 -17.92 -5.64
C VAL A 16 1.58 -18.22 -5.64
N ARG A 17 0.82 -17.72 -4.65
CA ARG A 17 -0.63 -17.92 -4.61
C ARG A 17 -1.32 -17.44 -5.90
N VAL A 18 -1.05 -16.21 -6.32
CA VAL A 18 -1.66 -15.60 -7.50
C VAL A 18 -1.24 -16.32 -8.79
N LEU A 19 0.01 -16.77 -8.88
CA LEU A 19 0.46 -17.60 -9.99
C LEU A 19 -0.35 -18.89 -10.10
N PHE A 20 -0.51 -19.61 -8.98
CA PHE A 20 -1.29 -20.85 -8.96
C PHE A 20 -2.77 -20.64 -9.24
N ASP A 21 -3.34 -19.50 -8.85
CA ASP A 21 -4.73 -19.13 -9.20
C ASP A 21 -4.92 -18.91 -10.72
N LEU A 22 -3.86 -18.54 -11.45
CA LEU A 22 -3.91 -18.23 -12.89
C LEU A 22 -3.42 -19.38 -13.77
N LEU A 23 -2.62 -20.30 -13.23
CA LEU A 23 -2.12 -21.45 -13.99
C LEU A 23 -3.25 -22.48 -14.23
N PRO A 24 -3.35 -23.04 -15.45
CA PRO A 24 -4.21 -24.18 -15.68
C PRO A 24 -3.65 -25.43 -14.98
N HIS A 25 -4.53 -26.37 -14.65
CA HIS A 25 -4.18 -27.61 -13.93
C HIS A 25 -3.22 -28.54 -14.71
N SER A 26 -3.05 -28.33 -16.02
CA SER A 26 -2.22 -29.17 -16.89
C SER A 26 -0.78 -28.65 -16.98
N THR A 27 -0.59 -27.53 -17.67
CA THR A 27 0.74 -26.98 -18.00
C THR A 27 0.68 -25.47 -18.12
N PRO A 28 1.70 -24.72 -17.64
CA PRO A 28 1.78 -23.28 -17.82
C PRO A 28 1.66 -22.88 -19.30
N THR A 29 0.77 -21.94 -19.60
CA THR A 29 0.63 -21.35 -20.94
C THR A 29 1.27 -19.97 -20.97
N PRO A 30 1.78 -19.51 -22.13
CA PRO A 30 2.27 -18.13 -22.27
C PRO A 30 1.23 -17.09 -21.87
N GLU A 31 -0.05 -17.32 -22.18
CA GLU A 31 -1.15 -16.43 -21.81
C GLU A 31 -1.35 -16.34 -20.28
N ALA A 32 -1.28 -17.47 -19.56
CA ALA A 32 -1.40 -17.46 -18.10
C ALA A 32 -0.23 -16.68 -17.45
N LEU A 33 0.98 -16.83 -17.99
CA LEU A 33 2.16 -16.09 -17.52
C LEU A 33 2.08 -14.59 -17.84
N ASP A 34 1.53 -14.22 -19.00
CA ASP A 34 1.31 -12.82 -19.38
C ASP A 34 0.26 -12.15 -18.49
N ARG A 35 -0.86 -12.84 -18.25
CA ARG A 35 -1.89 -12.39 -17.29
C ARG A 35 -1.33 -12.24 -15.88
N TYR A 36 -0.54 -13.20 -15.41
CA TYR A 36 0.15 -13.12 -14.12
C TYR A 36 1.06 -11.88 -14.07
N THR A 37 1.86 -11.67 -15.10
CA THR A 37 2.80 -10.55 -15.16
C THR A 37 2.07 -9.21 -15.16
N THR A 38 1.02 -9.07 -15.97
CA THR A 38 0.20 -7.85 -16.03
C THR A 38 -0.51 -7.57 -14.71
N LEU A 39 -0.97 -8.62 -14.02
CA LEU A 39 -1.62 -8.49 -12.72
C LEU A 39 -0.62 -8.15 -11.60
N ARG A 40 0.53 -8.82 -11.52
CA ARG A 40 1.45 -8.72 -10.38
C ARG A 40 2.54 -7.66 -10.51
N ALA A 41 2.96 -7.30 -11.73
CA ALA A 41 4.02 -6.29 -11.90
C ALA A 41 3.69 -4.94 -11.24
N PRO A 42 2.45 -4.39 -11.33
CA PRO A 42 2.09 -3.17 -10.64
C PRO A 42 2.20 -3.29 -9.11
N ASP A 43 1.78 -4.43 -8.56
CA ASP A 43 1.79 -4.67 -7.12
C ASP A 43 3.22 -4.86 -6.58
N ALA A 44 4.07 -5.58 -7.32
CA ALA A 44 5.48 -5.75 -7.00
C ALA A 44 6.24 -4.40 -7.02
N ALA A 45 5.95 -3.56 -8.02
CA ALA A 45 6.49 -2.21 -8.09
C ALA A 45 5.99 -1.34 -6.93
N ALA A 46 4.68 -1.39 -6.64
CA ALA A 46 4.07 -0.63 -5.54
C ALA A 46 4.69 -0.97 -4.19
N ILE A 47 4.77 -2.26 -3.82
CA ILE A 47 5.35 -2.65 -2.52
C ILE A 47 6.84 -2.31 -2.42
N SER A 48 7.59 -2.42 -3.52
CA SER A 48 9.00 -2.02 -3.54
C SER A 48 9.16 -0.51 -3.35
N ALA A 49 8.30 0.30 -3.96
CA ALA A 49 8.28 1.76 -3.78
C ALA A 49 7.87 2.14 -2.34
N LEU A 50 6.85 1.48 -1.78
CA LEU A 50 6.42 1.67 -0.40
C LEU A 50 7.54 1.36 0.60
N ALA A 51 8.29 0.27 0.37
CA ALA A 51 9.43 -0.08 1.19
C ALA A 51 10.54 0.98 1.13
N LEU A 52 10.83 1.53 -0.06
CA LEU A 52 11.79 2.61 -0.21
C LEU A 52 11.32 3.91 0.44
N ALA A 53 10.04 4.24 0.31
CA ALA A 53 9.45 5.40 0.98
C ALA A 53 9.54 5.28 2.51
N ASN A 54 9.26 4.09 3.06
CA ASN A 54 9.38 3.86 4.50
C ASN A 54 10.84 3.96 4.99
N TYR A 55 11.82 3.54 4.18
CA TYR A 55 13.23 3.78 4.48
C TYR A 55 13.54 5.28 4.62
N VAL A 56 13.12 6.10 3.64
CA VAL A 56 13.34 7.55 3.66
C VAL A 56 12.63 8.20 4.85
N GLU A 57 11.39 7.78 5.14
CA GLU A 57 10.64 8.24 6.30
C GLU A 57 11.38 7.93 7.62
N MET A 58 11.90 6.71 7.78
CA MET A 58 12.64 6.32 8.98
C MET A 58 13.99 7.05 9.09
N ARG A 59 14.62 7.39 7.96
CA ARG A 59 15.92 8.09 7.91
C ARG A 59 15.80 9.59 8.23
N GLU A 60 14.79 10.26 7.66
CA GLU A 60 14.70 11.73 7.64
C GLU A 60 13.31 12.27 8.07
N GLY A 61 12.24 11.49 7.87
CA GLY A 61 10.86 11.94 8.10
C GLY A 61 10.41 11.98 9.57
N VAL A 62 11.05 11.18 10.44
CA VAL A 62 10.70 11.08 11.87
C VAL A 62 10.90 12.36 12.68
N VAL A 63 11.58 13.37 12.14
CA VAL A 63 11.77 14.68 12.78
C VAL A 63 10.78 15.76 12.30
N SER A 64 10.05 15.55 11.19
CA SER A 64 9.15 16.56 10.63
C SER A 64 7.86 16.73 11.46
N PRO A 65 7.59 17.94 12.01
CA PRO A 65 6.38 18.18 12.81
C PRO A 65 5.09 18.06 11.98
N LEU A 66 5.10 18.52 10.73
CA LEU A 66 3.95 18.44 9.82
C LEU A 66 3.62 16.98 9.49
N TYR A 67 4.64 16.15 9.30
CA TYR A 67 4.47 14.72 9.05
C TYR A 67 3.81 14.01 10.24
N LYS A 68 4.27 14.30 11.46
CA LYS A 68 3.67 13.78 12.70
C LYS A 68 2.22 14.22 12.86
N LEU A 69 1.89 15.47 12.54
CA LEU A 69 0.52 15.97 12.60
C LEU A 69 -0.38 15.22 11.61
N ARG A 70 0.06 15.08 10.35
CA ARG A 70 -0.69 14.33 9.34
C ARG A 70 -0.92 12.88 9.77
N LYS A 71 0.13 12.19 10.21
CA LYS A 71 0.04 10.80 10.68
C LYS A 71 -0.94 10.66 11.85
N ARG A 72 -0.89 11.58 12.81
CA ARG A 72 -1.82 11.60 13.95
C ARG A 72 -3.27 11.82 13.51
N LEU A 73 -3.51 12.68 12.51
CA LEU A 73 -4.84 12.86 11.93
C LEU A 73 -5.33 11.58 11.24
N GLU A 74 -4.51 10.94 10.42
CA GLU A 74 -4.84 9.68 9.75
C GLU A 74 -5.15 8.55 10.75
N GLU A 75 -4.34 8.40 11.81
CA GLU A 75 -4.56 7.44 12.89
C GLU A 75 -5.85 7.74 13.67
N THR A 76 -6.12 9.02 13.97
CA THR A 76 -7.34 9.46 14.67
C THR A 76 -8.58 9.16 13.83
N LEU A 77 -8.57 9.50 12.54
CA LEU A 77 -9.69 9.21 11.64
C LEU A 77 -9.93 7.70 11.52
N SER A 78 -8.86 6.91 11.40
CA SER A 78 -8.96 5.46 11.34
C SER A 78 -9.54 4.84 12.62
N HIS A 79 -9.23 5.40 13.79
CA HIS A 79 -9.70 4.89 15.08
C HIS A 79 -11.15 5.28 15.39
N TYR A 80 -11.51 6.55 15.20
CA TYR A 80 -12.82 7.08 15.61
C TYR A 80 -13.89 6.99 14.51
N PHE A 81 -13.48 6.93 13.23
CA PHE A 81 -14.42 6.86 12.10
C PHE A 81 -14.13 5.70 11.14
N PRO A 82 -13.98 4.45 11.63
CA PRO A 82 -13.68 3.29 10.78
C PRO A 82 -14.78 3.02 9.73
N ALA A 83 -16.03 3.41 10.03
CA ALA A 83 -17.17 3.29 9.12
C ALA A 83 -17.04 4.12 7.84
N LEU A 84 -16.15 5.12 7.80
CA LEU A 84 -15.84 5.90 6.60
C LEU A 84 -14.88 5.17 5.65
N GLY A 85 -14.50 3.93 5.96
CA GLY A 85 -13.51 3.17 5.18
C GLY A 85 -12.09 3.72 5.34
N TRP A 86 -11.84 4.52 6.37
CA TRP A 86 -10.52 5.09 6.63
C TRP A 86 -9.62 4.08 7.33
N ALA A 87 -8.64 3.56 6.62
CA ALA A 87 -7.57 2.73 7.16
C ALA A 87 -6.22 3.29 6.75
N THR A 88 -5.26 3.28 7.68
CA THR A 88 -3.88 3.71 7.40
C THR A 88 -3.26 2.82 6.33
N GLN A 89 -2.32 3.37 5.56
CA GLN A 89 -1.58 2.60 4.55
C GLN A 89 -0.91 1.36 5.17
N TYR A 90 -0.30 1.53 6.35
CA TYR A 90 0.34 0.42 7.07
C TYR A 90 -0.65 -0.70 7.41
N SER A 91 -1.85 -0.35 7.88
CA SER A 91 -2.88 -1.34 8.21
C SER A 91 -3.32 -2.13 6.98
N ARG A 92 -3.57 -1.43 5.85
CA ARG A 92 -3.96 -2.07 4.58
C ARG A 92 -2.89 -3.04 4.06
N VAL A 93 -1.62 -2.67 4.15
CA VAL A 93 -0.48 -3.50 3.70
C VAL A 93 -0.20 -4.67 4.64
N SER A 94 -0.24 -4.45 5.95
CA SER A 94 0.23 -5.44 6.93
C SER A 94 -0.85 -6.39 7.41
N PHE A 95 -2.12 -5.96 7.41
CA PHE A 95 -3.24 -6.72 7.97
C PHE A 95 -4.39 -6.93 6.98
N GLY A 96 -4.24 -6.48 5.73
CA GLY A 96 -5.21 -6.67 4.67
C GLY A 96 -4.68 -7.54 3.53
N ASN A 97 -5.57 -7.92 2.62
CA ASN A 97 -5.26 -8.59 1.35
C ASN A 97 -5.58 -7.69 0.13
N MET A 98 -5.69 -6.38 0.36
CA MET A 98 -5.87 -5.42 -0.73
C MET A 98 -4.61 -5.36 -1.56
N ARG A 99 -4.75 -5.29 -2.89
CA ARG A 99 -3.60 -5.24 -3.80
C ARG A 99 -2.72 -4.03 -3.50
N TYR A 100 -1.40 -4.19 -3.50
CA TYR A 100 -0.49 -3.11 -3.13
C TYR A 100 -0.67 -1.85 -3.99
N SER A 101 -0.96 -2.01 -5.29
CA SER A 101 -1.28 -0.89 -6.18
C SER A 101 -2.55 -0.14 -5.73
N GLU A 102 -3.61 -0.85 -5.38
CA GLU A 102 -4.86 -0.28 -4.86
C GLU A 102 -4.66 0.40 -3.51
N VAL A 103 -3.80 -0.14 -2.65
CA VAL A 103 -3.46 0.51 -1.38
C VAL A 103 -2.80 1.87 -1.60
N VAL A 104 -1.89 1.98 -2.56
CA VAL A 104 -1.25 3.26 -2.94
C VAL A 104 -2.29 4.25 -3.43
N GLU A 105 -3.22 3.82 -4.28
CA GLU A 105 -4.30 4.68 -4.80
C GLU A 105 -5.24 5.16 -3.70
N ALA A 106 -5.69 4.26 -2.82
CA ALA A 106 -6.55 4.59 -1.70
C ALA A 106 -5.87 5.56 -0.73
N SER A 107 -4.60 5.34 -0.42
CA SER A 107 -3.78 6.22 0.43
C SER A 107 -3.63 7.62 -0.19
N ARG A 108 -3.37 7.69 -1.50
CA ARG A 108 -3.29 8.96 -2.24
C ARG A 108 -4.63 9.70 -2.21
N HIS A 109 -5.74 9.00 -2.43
CA HIS A 109 -7.08 9.58 -2.39
C HIS A 109 -7.40 10.16 -1.01
N GLN A 110 -7.17 9.39 0.06
CA GLN A 110 -7.31 9.84 1.45
C GLN A 110 -6.46 11.08 1.76
N GLY A 111 -5.21 11.10 1.30
CA GLY A 111 -4.33 12.26 1.44
C GLY A 111 -4.86 13.51 0.76
N ASN A 112 -5.37 13.38 -0.46
CA ASN A 112 -5.96 14.50 -1.21
C ASN A 112 -7.22 15.03 -0.52
N VAL A 113 -8.05 14.14 0.03
CA VAL A 113 -9.24 14.54 0.80
C VAL A 113 -8.82 15.33 2.04
N ILE A 114 -7.87 14.83 2.85
CA ILE A 114 -7.37 15.55 4.03
C ILE A 114 -6.83 16.94 3.66
N LEU A 115 -6.04 17.04 2.58
CA LEU A 115 -5.49 18.32 2.13
C LEU A 115 -6.58 19.29 1.68
N ALA A 116 -7.58 18.81 0.92
CA ALA A 116 -8.70 19.62 0.48
C ALA A 116 -9.53 20.13 1.68
N THR A 117 -9.82 19.28 2.66
CA THR A 117 -10.56 19.69 3.87
C THR A 117 -9.73 20.61 4.76
N GLY A 118 -8.42 20.38 4.87
CA GLY A 118 -7.51 21.25 5.62
C GLY A 118 -7.39 22.65 5.01
N ALA A 119 -7.35 22.75 3.68
CA ALA A 119 -7.36 24.02 2.96
C ALA A 119 -8.70 24.78 3.09
N LEU A 120 -9.81 24.08 3.36
CA LEU A 120 -11.11 24.70 3.64
C LEU A 120 -11.25 25.22 5.08
N VAL A 121 -10.41 24.76 6.00
CA VAL A 121 -10.47 25.10 7.44
C VAL A 121 -9.49 26.20 7.84
N VAL A 122 -8.49 26.48 7.01
CA VAL A 122 -7.56 27.61 7.20
C VAL A 122 -7.93 28.71 6.19
N PRO A 123 -8.53 29.85 6.63
CA PRO A 123 -8.84 30.97 5.75
C PRO A 123 -7.59 31.66 5.18
#